data_AF-A0A420P9P3-F1
#
_entry.id   AF-A0A420P9P3-F1
#
_cell.length_a   1.000
_cell.length_b   1.000
_cell.length_c   1.000
_cell.angle_alpha   90.00
_cell.angle_beta   90.00
_cell.angle_gamma   90.00
#
_symmetry.space_group_name_H-M   'P 1'
#
loop_
_entity.id
_entity.type
_entity.pdbx_description
1 polymer ?
#
loop_
_entity_poly.entity_id
_entity_poly.type
_entity_poly.pdbx_seq_one_letter_code
_entity_poly.pdbx_strand_id
1 'polypeptide(L)'
;MPLAEATVEDHLATSSDHFTLSLTFLDIRSTPVQPAKIRVKTEDELKRFVEIVELGATEIPLTDSTPAELDELASSLISLLTT
;
A
#
# COMPACT_ATOMS: atom_id res chain seq x y z
N MET A 1 9.42 -17.65 1.53
CA MET A 1 8.50 -17.31 0.43
C MET A 1 8.03 -15.88 0.66
N PRO A 2 8.16 -14.97 -0.32
CA PRO A 2 7.64 -13.60 -0.17
C PRO A 2 6.11 -13.64 -0.05
N LEU A 3 5.55 -12.80 0.84
CA LEU A 3 4.12 -12.75 1.15
C LEU A 3 3.30 -12.00 0.08
N ALA A 4 3.99 -11.16 -0.70
CA ALA A 4 3.46 -10.42 -1.82
C ALA A 4 4.55 -10.25 -2.88
N GLU A 5 4.12 -10.07 -4.12
CA GLU A 5 4.95 -9.77 -5.28
C GLU A 5 4.52 -8.41 -5.83
N ALA A 6 5.49 -7.55 -6.11
CA ALA A 6 5.28 -6.27 -6.75
C ALA A 6 5.96 -6.30 -8.12
N THR A 7 5.23 -5.88 -9.16
CA THR A 7 5.76 -5.77 -10.51
C THR A 7 5.42 -4.40 -11.07
N VAL A 8 6.42 -3.71 -11.62
CA VAL A 8 6.24 -2.44 -12.31
C VAL A 8 6.24 -2.69 -13.81
N GLU A 9 5.17 -2.29 -14.49
CA GLU A 9 5.07 -2.29 -15.94
C GLU A 9 5.26 -0.86 -16.46
N ASP A 10 6.29 -0.65 -17.27
CA ASP A 10 6.53 0.62 -17.94
C ASP A 10 5.72 0.70 -19.24
N HIS A 11 4.99 1.79 -19.42
CA HIS A 11 4.27 2.14 -20.63
C HIS A 11 4.82 3.44 -21.20
N LEU A 12 5.64 3.30 -22.26
CA LEU A 12 6.09 4.43 -23.05
C LEU A 12 4.89 5.03 -23.81
N ALA A 13 4.36 6.15 -23.32
CA ALA A 13 3.44 6.98 -24.09
C ALA A 13 4.22 8.11 -24.77
N THR A 14 3.78 8.49 -25.98
CA THR A 14 4.49 9.36 -26.94
C THR A 14 4.90 10.75 -26.41
N SER A 15 4.48 11.13 -25.20
CA SER A 15 4.83 12.40 -24.56
C SER A 15 5.01 12.34 -23.04
N SER A 16 4.98 11.15 -22.42
CA SER A 16 5.12 11.00 -20.97
C SER A 16 5.28 9.53 -20.58
N ASP A 17 6.23 9.26 -19.69
CA ASP A 17 6.42 7.93 -19.12
C ASP A 17 5.28 7.64 -18.14
N HIS A 18 4.62 6.49 -18.29
CA HIS A 18 3.61 6.03 -17.35
C HIS A 18 4.01 4.65 -16.83
N PHE A 19 4.01 4.48 -15.52
CA PHE A 19 4.27 3.18 -14.90
C PHE A 19 3.00 2.66 -14.25
N THR A 20 2.74 1.37 -14.42
CA THR A 20 1.70 0.64 -13.71
C THR A 20 2.35 -0.22 -12.64
N LEU A 21 2.07 0.05 -11.36
CA LEU A 21 2.48 -0.81 -10.25
C LEU A 21 1.38 -1.86 -10.00
N SER A 22 1.72 -3.13 -10.19
CA SER A 22 0.85 -4.28 -9.92
C SER A 22 1.33 -5.00 -8.66
N LEU A 23 0.45 -5.14 -7.67
CA LEU A 23 0.72 -5.85 -6.41
C LEU A 23 -0.10 -7.15 -6.37
N THR A 24 0.59 -8.29 -6.30
CA THR A 24 -0.02 -9.62 -6.20
C THR A 24 0.29 -10.23 -4.84
N PHE A 25 -0.73 -10.48 -4.02
CA PHE A 25 -0.57 -11.11 -2.72
C PHE A 25 -0.75 -12.63 -2.85
N LEU A 26 0.31 -13.40 -2.59
CA LEU A 26 0.30 -14.87 -2.68
C LEU A 26 -0.35 -15.46 -1.42
N ASP A 27 -1.66 -15.69 -1.51
CA ASP A 27 -2.49 -16.41 -0.53
C ASP A 27 -2.18 -16.02 0.92
N ILE A 28 -2.31 -14.73 1.22
CA ILE A 28 -2.79 -14.33 2.54
C ILE A 28 -4.16 -14.99 2.61
N ARG A 29 -4.28 -16.11 3.36
CA ARG A 29 -5.54 -16.85 3.50
C ARG A 29 -6.68 -15.85 3.44
N SER A 30 -7.44 -15.87 2.36
CA SER A 30 -8.54 -14.94 2.19
C SER A 30 -9.61 -15.36 3.20
N THR A 31 -9.41 -15.01 4.47
CA THR A 31 -10.53 -14.61 5.31
C THR A 31 -11.27 -13.64 4.43
N PRO A 32 -12.55 -13.87 4.10
CA PRO A 32 -13.28 -12.98 3.24
C PRO A 32 -13.09 -11.59 3.85
N VAL A 33 -12.31 -10.76 3.16
CA VAL A 33 -12.18 -9.35 3.51
C VAL A 33 -13.51 -8.78 3.09
N GLN A 34 -14.54 -9.06 3.90
CA GLN A 34 -15.62 -8.11 4.04
C GLN A 34 -14.91 -6.77 4.21
N PRO A 35 -15.27 -5.74 3.43
CA PRO A 35 -14.72 -4.41 3.65
C PRO A 35 -14.84 -4.15 5.15
N ALA A 36 -13.70 -4.20 5.85
CA ALA A 36 -13.67 -4.27 7.28
C ALA A 36 -13.94 -2.84 7.73
N LYS A 37 -15.23 -2.50 7.85
CA LYS A 37 -15.64 -1.26 8.49
C LYS A 37 -15.17 -1.39 9.92
N ILE A 38 -14.02 -0.78 10.21
CA ILE A 38 -13.54 -0.60 11.57
C ILE A 38 -14.57 0.31 12.23
N ARG A 39 -15.47 -0.30 13.02
CA ARG A 39 -16.52 0.43 13.70
C ARG A 39 -15.91 1.07 14.93
N VAL A 40 -15.50 2.32 14.76
CA VAL A 40 -15.11 3.22 15.82
C VAL A 40 -16.37 3.66 16.58
N LYS A 41 -16.41 3.47 17.90
CA LYS A 41 -17.57 3.78 18.75
C LYS A 41 -17.35 4.96 19.68
N THR A 42 -16.09 5.33 19.95
CA THR A 42 -15.73 6.40 20.89
C THR A 42 -14.72 7.36 20.26
N GLU A 43 -14.65 8.58 20.81
CA GLU A 43 -13.67 9.60 20.38
C GLU A 43 -12.23 9.11 20.58
N ASP A 44 -11.95 8.40 21.66
CA ASP A 44 -10.62 7.83 21.93
C ASP A 44 -10.24 6.75 20.92
N GLU A 45 -11.19 5.91 20.50
CA GLU A 45 -10.97 4.94 19.43
C GLU A 45 -10.74 5.62 18.08
N LEU A 46 -11.43 6.75 17.82
CA LEU A 46 -11.24 7.54 16.60
C LEU A 46 -9.84 8.16 16.57
N LYS A 47 -9.44 8.77 17.68
CA LYS A 47 -8.12 9.37 17.83
C LYS A 47 -7.02 8.33 17.63
N ARG A 48 -7.15 7.16 18.26
CA ARG A 48 -6.19 6.06 18.11
C ARG A 48 -6.16 5.53 16.66
N PHE A 49 -7.30 5.47 15.99
CA PHE A 49 -7.35 5.05 14.59
C PHE A 49 -6.62 6.07 13.69
N VAL A 50 -6.85 7.36 13.90
CA VAL A 50 -6.14 8.43 13.18
C VAL A 50 -4.62 8.34 13.42
N GLU A 51 -4.18 8.17 14.67
CA GLU A 51 -2.75 8.01 15.00
C GLU A 51 -2.11 6.81 14.27
N ILE A 52 -2.83 5.68 14.17
CA ILE A 52 -2.35 4.49 13.44
C ILE A 52 -2.25 4.77 11.94
N VAL A 53 -3.24 5.44 11.36
CA VAL A 53 -3.25 5.79 9.94
C VAL A 53 -2.15 6.78 9.61
N GLU A 54 -1.96 7.81 10.44
CA GLU A 54 -0.91 8.81 10.26
C GLU A 54 0.48 8.17 10.37
N LEU A 55 0.69 7.30 11.38
CA LEU A 55 1.96 6.60 11.57
C LEU A 55 2.26 5.67 10.38
N GLY A 56 1.27 4.93 9.91
CA GLY A 56 1.41 4.11 8.70
C GLY A 56 1.66 4.93 7.42
N ALA A 57 1.04 6.12 7.30
CA ALA A 57 1.24 7.00 6.17
C ALA A 57 2.65 7.62 6.15
N THR A 58 3.31 7.79 7.30
CA THR A 58 4.71 8.25 7.33
C THR A 58 5.71 7.25 6.76
N GLU A 59 5.34 5.97 6.66
CA GLU A 59 6.17 4.93 6.06
C GLU A 59 6.06 4.91 4.52
N ILE A 60 5.09 5.64 3.95
CA ILE A 60 4.89 5.72 2.50
C ILE A 60 5.83 6.80 1.91
N PRO A 61 6.71 6.46 0.95
CA PRO A 61 7.55 7.42 0.26
C PRO A 61 6.74 8.52 -0.43
N LEU A 62 7.16 9.78 -0.27
CA LEU A 62 6.50 10.97 -0.82
C LEU A 62 6.85 11.27 -2.28
N THR A 63 7.86 10.60 -2.84
CA THR A 63 8.33 10.81 -4.21
C THR A 63 8.17 9.51 -4.97
N ASP A 64 7.49 9.56 -6.11
CA ASP A 64 7.08 8.42 -6.95
C ASP A 64 7.44 8.65 -8.43
N SER A 65 8.47 9.46 -8.69
CA SER A 65 8.80 9.94 -10.03
C SER A 65 9.82 9.08 -10.76
N THR A 66 10.46 8.13 -10.06
CA THR A 66 11.42 7.18 -10.65
C THR A 66 11.03 5.73 -10.40
N PRO A 67 11.45 4.78 -11.24
CA PRO A 67 11.18 3.35 -11.03
C PRO A 67 11.65 2.82 -9.67
N ALA A 68 12.80 3.27 -9.18
CA ALA A 68 13.32 2.85 -7.88
C ALA A 68 12.48 3.37 -6.71
N GLU A 69 11.97 4.60 -6.83
CA GLU A 69 11.04 5.18 -5.86
C GLU A 69 9.68 4.45 -5.86
N LEU A 70 9.21 3.99 -7.03
CA LEU A 70 8.01 3.17 -7.16
C LEU A 70 8.18 1.78 -6.50
N ASP A 71 9.35 1.16 -6.62
CA ASP A 71 9.67 -0.10 -5.93
C ASP A 71 9.71 0.07 -4.39
N GLU A 72 10.25 1.19 -3.92
CA GLU A 72 10.26 1.55 -2.49
C GLU A 72 8.83 1.82 -1.98
N LEU A 73 8.02 2.51 -2.78
CA LEU A 73 6.60 2.74 -2.52
C LEU A 73 5.83 1.41 -2.42
N ALA A 74 6.05 0.51 -3.38
CA ALA A 74 5.44 -0.82 -3.38
C ALA A 74 5.79 -1.62 -2.12
N SER A 75 7.06 -1.61 -1.74
CA SER A 75 7.57 -2.31 -0.56
C SER A 75 6.94 -1.76 0.73
N SER A 76 6.81 -0.44 0.82
CA SER A 76 6.22 0.25 1.98
C SER A 76 4.72 -0.04 2.11
N LEU A 77 3.98 -0.03 1.00
CA LEU A 77 2.57 -0.39 0.97
C LEU A 77 2.33 -1.86 1.35
N ILE A 78 3.18 -2.78 0.88
CA ILE A 78 3.10 -4.20 1.28
C ILE A 78 3.31 -4.34 2.79
N SER A 79 4.33 -3.67 3.36
CA SER A 79 4.59 -3.67 4.80
C SER A 79 3.37 -3.19 5.59
N LEU A 80 2.81 -2.05 5.18
CA LEU A 80 1.65 -1.44 5.84
C LEU A 80 0.40 -2.33 5.80
N LEU A 81 0.15 -3.02 4.68
CA LEU A 81 -1.06 -3.83 4.48
C LEU A 81 -0.94 -5.26 5.04
N THR A 82 0.27 -5.71 5.39
CA THR A 82 0.51 -7.05 5.92
C THR A 82 0.77 -7.09 7.43
N THR A 83 0.69 -5.95 8.11
CA THR A 83 0.77 -5.84 9.58
C THR A 83 -0.57 -6.16 10.23
#